data_AF-A0A5B6VTN7-F1
#
_entry.id   AF-A0A5B6VTN7-F1
#
_cell.length_a   1.000
_cell.length_b   1.000
_cell.length_c   1.000
_cell.angle_alpha   90.00
_cell.angle_beta   90.00
_cell.angle_gamma   90.00
#
_symmetry.space_group_name_H-M   'P 1'
#
loop_
_entity.id
_entity.type
_entity.pdbx_description
1 polymer ?
#
loop_
_entity_poly.entity_id
_entity_poly.type
_entity_poly.pdbx_seq_one_letter_code
_entity_poly.pdbx_strand_id
1 'polypeptide(L)'
;MQRRSTEEFDFPYVVKLLNGYMWAYYGIVKPNSILVATINGFGAVLELVYVTIFLIFTPPKTRAITATLFGVLDVVFPIGAVLVTQIFCNREMQIDVSGFLSLLFSVATYGSPLSIMVYHI
;
A
#
# COMPACT_ATOMS: atom_id res chain seq x y z
N MET A 1 -1.94 29.65 -0.68
CA MET A 1 -2.51 28.30 -0.46
C MET A 1 -3.16 27.86 -1.76
N GLN A 2 -2.38 27.20 -2.61
CA GLN A 2 -2.81 26.75 -3.93
C GLN A 2 -3.61 25.45 -3.74
N ARG A 3 -4.84 25.39 -4.28
CA ARG A 3 -5.70 24.20 -4.22
C ARG A 3 -5.08 23.10 -5.08
N ARG A 4 -4.14 22.32 -4.54
CA ARG A 4 -3.90 20.97 -5.04
C ARG A 4 -5.09 20.12 -4.64
N SER A 5 -5.64 19.33 -5.58
CA SER A 5 -6.78 18.45 -5.30
C SER A 5 -6.41 17.58 -4.11
N THR A 6 -7.27 17.50 -3.10
CA THR A 6 -7.08 16.59 -1.95
C THR A 6 -6.90 15.14 -2.39
N GLU A 7 -7.34 14.79 -3.60
CA GLU A 7 -7.13 13.48 -4.23
C GLU A 7 -5.63 13.13 -4.42
N GLU A 8 -4.77 14.12 -4.67
CA GLU A 8 -3.31 13.90 -4.78
C GLU A 8 -2.65 13.61 -3.43
N PHE A 9 -3.26 14.02 -2.32
CA PHE A 9 -2.77 13.73 -0.98
C PHE A 9 -3.26 12.39 -0.45
N ASP A 10 -4.43 11.92 -0.88
CA ASP A 10 -5.03 10.67 -0.39
C ASP A 10 -4.42 9.42 -1.04
N PHE A 11 -4.18 9.50 -2.35
CA PHE A 11 -3.70 8.38 -3.15
C PHE A 11 -2.33 7.82 -2.69
N PRO A 12 -1.33 8.66 -2.32
CA PRO A 12 -0.04 8.17 -1.85
C PRO A 12 -0.12 7.34 -0.56
N TYR A 13 -1.04 7.63 0.36
CA TYR A 13 -1.14 6.92 1.63
C TYR A 13 -1.77 5.53 1.48
N VAL A 14 -2.84 5.42 0.69
CA VAL A 14 -3.49 4.14 0.34
C VAL A 14 -2.49 3.23 -0.39
N VAL A 15 -1.75 3.77 -1.36
CA VAL A 15 -0.74 2.98 -2.10
C VAL A 15 0.44 2.57 -1.22
N LYS A 16 0.84 3.42 -0.25
CA LYS A 16 1.92 3.09 0.69
C LYS A 16 1.54 1.95 1.62
N LEU A 17 0.31 1.96 2.14
CA LEU A 17 -0.20 0.91 3.01
C LEU A 17 -0.29 -0.43 2.25
N LEU A 18 -0.80 -0.40 1.02
CA LEU A 18 -0.80 -1.54 0.12
C LEU A 18 0.61 -2.10 -0.13
N ASN A 19 1.60 -1.24 -0.35
CA ASN A 19 2.99 -1.64 -0.50
C ASN A 19 3.50 -2.36 0.76
N GLY A 20 3.16 -1.86 1.95
CA GLY A 20 3.49 -2.49 3.23
C GLY A 20 2.92 -3.90 3.35
N TYR A 21 1.65 -4.12 2.97
CA TYR A 21 1.04 -5.45 2.97
C TYR A 21 1.73 -6.43 2.03
N MET A 22 2.08 -6.00 0.81
CA MET A 22 2.74 -6.87 -0.17
C MET A 22 4.13 -7.29 0.31
N TRP A 23 4.92 -6.36 0.85
CA TRP A 23 6.23 -6.68 1.42
C TRP A 23 6.13 -7.55 2.68
N ALA A 24 5.12 -7.31 3.53
CA ALA A 24 4.87 -8.15 4.69
C ALA A 24 4.56 -9.59 4.27
N TYR A 25 3.66 -9.76 3.29
CA TYR A 25 3.32 -11.07 2.74
C TYR A 25 4.53 -11.75 2.09
N TYR A 26 5.29 -11.03 1.25
CA TYR A 26 6.53 -11.55 0.65
C TYR A 26 7.51 -12.05 1.72
N GLY A 27 7.72 -11.29 2.79
CA GLY A 27 8.62 -11.69 3.88
C GLY A 27 8.16 -12.92 4.65
N ILE A 28 6.85 -13.16 4.73
CA ILE A 28 6.25 -14.37 5.35
C ILE A 28 6.40 -15.58 4.41
N VAL A 29 6.21 -15.38 3.11
CA VAL A 29 6.26 -16.46 2.13
C VAL A 29 7.71 -16.87 1.82
N LYS A 30 8.63 -15.92 1.73
CA LYS A 30 10.02 -16.21 1.39
C LYS A 30 10.81 -16.73 2.62
N PRO A 31 11.50 -17.89 2.50
CA PRO A 31 12.37 -18.39 3.56
C PRO A 31 13.43 -17.35 3.98
N ASN A 32 13.78 -17.34 5.27
CA ASN A 32 14.79 -16.46 5.87
C ASN A 32 14.56 -14.94 5.66
N SER A 33 13.33 -14.52 5.34
CA SER A 33 12.99 -13.12 5.06
C SER A 33 12.07 -12.48 6.12
N ILE A 34 12.03 -13.07 7.32
CA ILE A 34 11.14 -12.62 8.42
C ILE A 34 11.39 -11.17 8.84
N LEU A 35 12.63 -10.68 8.73
CA LEU A 35 12.94 -9.28 9.03
C LEU A 35 12.17 -8.32 8.11
N VAL A 36 12.07 -8.66 6.82
CA VAL A 36 11.28 -7.92 5.83
C VAL A 36 9.81 -7.90 6.22
N ALA A 37 9.27 -9.04 6.70
CA ALA A 37 7.91 -9.10 7.18
C ALA A 37 7.67 -8.21 8.40
N THR A 38 8.57 -8.25 9.39
CA THR A 38 8.40 -7.49 10.64
C THR A 38 8.47 -5.98 10.43
N ILE A 39 9.44 -5.48 9.65
CA ILE A 39 9.59 -4.04 9.43
C ILE A 39 8.43 -3.46 8.60
N ASN A 40 8.02 -4.16 7.54
CA ASN A 40 6.90 -3.72 6.71
C ASN A 40 5.55 -3.92 7.40
N GLY A 41 5.39 -4.99 8.18
CA GLY A 41 4.20 -5.21 9.00
C GLY A 41 4.03 -4.11 10.06
N PHE A 42 5.10 -3.72 10.74
CA PHE A 42 5.07 -2.59 11.68
C PHE A 42 4.74 -1.27 10.95
N GLY A 43 5.36 -1.02 9.80
CA GLY A 43 5.06 0.14 8.97
C GLY A 43 3.58 0.20 8.55
N ALA A 44 3.03 -0.93 8.09
CA ALA A 44 1.64 -1.05 7.70
C ALA A 44 0.68 -0.78 8.87
N VAL A 45 1.01 -1.22 10.10
CA VAL A 45 0.21 -0.89 11.29
C VAL A 45 0.18 0.62 11.54
N LEU A 46 1.33 1.30 11.45
CA LEU A 46 1.40 2.75 11.62
C LEU A 46 0.64 3.50 10.52
N GLU A 47 0.74 3.04 9.27
CA GLU A 47 0.02 3.59 8.13
C GLU A 47 -1.49 3.38 8.25
N LEU A 48 -1.93 2.23 8.75
CA LEU A 48 -3.34 1.95 9.00
C LEU A 48 -3.90 2.89 10.08
N VAL A 49 -3.14 3.14 11.16
CA VAL A 49 -3.51 4.12 12.19
C VAL A 49 -3.64 5.51 11.56
N TYR A 50 -2.69 5.90 10.71
CA TYR A 50 -2.73 7.19 10.01
C TYR A 50 -3.98 7.33 9.12
N VAL A 51 -4.25 6.35 8.26
CA VAL A 51 -5.42 6.37 7.36
C VAL A 51 -6.72 6.37 8.17
N THR A 52 -6.78 5.65 9.27
CA THR A 52 -7.95 5.64 10.16
C THR A 52 -8.22 7.03 10.75
N ILE A 53 -7.19 7.68 11.30
CA ILE A 53 -7.29 9.06 11.81
C ILE A 53 -7.72 10.00 10.68
N PHE A 54 -7.12 9.88 9.50
CA PHE A 54 -7.48 10.70 8.34
C PHE A 54 -8.95 10.57 7.97
N LEU A 55 -9.48 9.35 7.88
CA LEU A 55 -10.89 9.09 7.55
C LEU A 55 -11.85 9.67 8.61
N ILE A 56 -11.45 9.72 9.88
CA ILE A 56 -12.27 10.30 10.95
C ILE A 56 -12.38 11.83 10.80
N PHE A 57 -11.27 12.51 10.50
CA PHE A 57 -11.18 13.97 10.55
C PHE A 57 -11.37 14.69 9.20
N THR A 58 -11.37 13.96 8.08
CA THR A 58 -11.45 14.55 6.74
C THR A 58 -12.90 14.91 6.32
N PRO A 59 -13.12 15.99 5.54
CA PRO A 59 -14.44 16.40 5.06
C PRO A 59 -15.19 15.29 4.28
N PRO A 60 -16.54 15.26 4.30
CA PRO A 60 -17.32 14.13 3.76
C PRO A 60 -17.04 13.80 2.29
N LYS A 61 -16.77 14.80 1.46
CA LYS A 61 -16.50 14.63 0.03
C LYS A 61 -15.20 13.86 -0.22
N THR A 62 -14.12 14.25 0.46
CA THR A 62 -12.81 13.60 0.37
C THR A 62 -12.84 12.24 1.07
N ARG A 63 -13.47 12.16 2.24
CA ARG A 63 -13.63 10.92 3.01
C ARG A 63 -14.25 9.78 2.21
N ALA A 64 -15.28 10.06 1.40
CA ALA A 64 -15.94 9.02 0.59
C ALA A 64 -15.00 8.41 -0.45
N ILE A 65 -14.18 9.25 -1.11
CA ILE A 65 -13.19 8.81 -2.09
C ILE A 65 -12.11 7.98 -1.41
N THR A 66 -11.51 8.51 -0.33
CA THR A 66 -10.44 7.82 0.40
C THR A 66 -10.94 6.49 0.99
N ALA A 67 -12.15 6.45 1.55
CA ALA A 67 -12.72 5.22 2.10
C ALA A 67 -12.99 4.17 1.01
N THR A 68 -13.42 4.60 -0.17
CA THR A 68 -13.63 3.71 -1.32
C THR A 68 -12.29 3.14 -1.80
N LEU A 69 -11.27 4.00 -1.95
CA LEU A 69 -9.92 3.57 -2.33
C LEU A 69 -9.33 2.60 -1.31
N PHE A 70 -9.42 2.91 -0.02
CA PHE A 70 -8.99 2.02 1.06
C PHE A 70 -9.72 0.67 1.02
N GLY A 71 -11.05 0.67 0.91
CA GLY A 71 -11.83 -0.57 0.83
C GLY A 71 -11.44 -1.45 -0.37
N VAL A 72 -11.21 -0.85 -1.54
CA VAL A 72 -10.86 -1.59 -2.75
C VAL A 72 -9.39 -2.04 -2.74
N LEU A 73 -8.47 -1.10 -2.50
CA LEU A 73 -7.03 -1.31 -2.68
C LEU A 73 -6.34 -1.87 -1.43
N ASP A 74 -6.77 -1.53 -0.22
CA ASP A 74 -6.13 -1.98 1.02
C ASP A 74 -6.84 -3.16 1.70
N VAL A 75 -8.10 -3.43 1.34
CA VAL A 75 -8.86 -4.55 1.90
C VAL A 75 -9.14 -5.63 0.86
N VAL A 76 -9.90 -5.32 -0.19
CA VAL A 76 -10.33 -6.33 -1.17
C VAL A 76 -9.15 -6.89 -1.97
N PHE A 77 -8.30 -6.02 -2.50
CA PHE A 77 -7.18 -6.44 -3.35
C PHE A 77 -6.14 -7.32 -2.60
N PRO A 78 -5.63 -6.97 -1.40
CA PRO A 78 -4.64 -7.79 -0.71
C PRO A 78 -5.21 -9.14 -0.27
N ILE A 79 -6.46 -9.17 0.21
CA ILE A 79 -7.15 -10.42 0.55
C ILE A 79 -7.27 -11.30 -0.69
N GLY A 80 -7.72 -10.73 -1.82
CA GLY A 80 -7.83 -11.45 -3.09
C GLY A 80 -6.48 -11.98 -3.57
N ALA A 81 -5.44 -11.15 -3.56
CA ALA A 81 -4.09 -11.53 -3.98
C ALA A 81 -3.52 -12.66 -3.11
N VAL A 82 -3.68 -12.60 -1.79
CA VAL A 82 -3.25 -13.66 -0.87
C VAL A 82 -4.06 -14.93 -1.11
N LEU A 83 -5.39 -14.87 -1.17
CA LEU A 83 -6.23 -16.05 -1.38
C LEU A 83 -5.94 -16.74 -2.72
N VAL A 84 -5.85 -15.97 -3.81
CA VAL A 84 -5.54 -16.51 -5.14
C VAL A 84 -4.18 -17.18 -5.14
N THR A 85 -3.16 -16.54 -4.56
CA THR A 85 -1.81 -17.12 -4.52
C THR A 85 -1.73 -18.35 -3.61
N GLN A 86 -2.49 -18.40 -2.51
CA GLN A 86 -2.53 -19.58 -1.63
C GLN A 86 -3.25 -20.78 -2.27
N ILE A 87 -4.32 -20.53 -3.05
CA ILE A 87 -5.12 -21.61 -3.66
C ILE A 87 -4.48 -22.12 -4.96
N PHE A 88 -3.95 -21.22 -5.80
CA PHE A 88 -3.57 -21.55 -7.17
C PHE A 88 -2.06 -21.57 -7.41
N CYS A 89 -1.22 -21.01 -6.52
CA CYS A 89 0.23 -20.93 -6.72
C CYS A 89 0.99 -21.85 -5.77
N ASN A 90 2.04 -22.49 -6.28
CA ASN A 90 3.02 -23.17 -5.45
C ASN A 90 3.91 -22.15 -4.71
N ARG A 91 4.73 -22.61 -3.76
CA ARG A 91 5.50 -21.71 -2.89
C ARG A 91 6.46 -20.79 -3.65
N GLU A 92 7.12 -21.28 -4.69
CA GLU A 92 8.02 -20.46 -5.53
C GLU A 92 7.25 -19.36 -6.26
N MET A 93 6.13 -19.71 -6.90
CA MET A 93 5.28 -18.75 -7.59
C MET A 93 4.64 -17.74 -6.62
N GLN A 94 4.30 -18.12 -5.38
CA GLN A 94 3.87 -17.17 -4.35
C GLN A 94 4.96 -16.13 -4.05
N ILE A 95 6.23 -16.54 -3.98
CA ILE A 95 7.38 -15.64 -3.74
C ILE A 95 7.56 -14.69 -4.91
N ASP A 96 7.49 -15.21 -6.14
CA ASP A 96 7.70 -14.40 -7.35
C ASP A 96 6.58 -13.37 -7.54
N VAL A 97 5.32 -13.79 -7.40
CA VAL A 97 4.15 -12.90 -7.55
C VAL A 97 4.14 -11.84 -6.45
N SER A 98 4.33 -12.22 -5.19
CA SER A 98 4.35 -11.25 -4.07
C SER A 98 5.54 -10.30 -4.18
N GLY A 99 6.71 -10.78 -4.61
CA GLY A 99 7.89 -9.96 -4.83
C GLY A 99 7.69 -8.96 -5.97
N PHE A 100 7.12 -9.40 -7.08
CA PHE A 100 6.79 -8.54 -8.22
C PHE A 100 5.79 -7.44 -7.84
N LEU A 101 4.70 -7.79 -7.16
CA LEU A 101 3.72 -6.82 -6.67
C LEU A 101 4.35 -5.81 -5.70
N SER A 102 5.18 -6.28 -4.78
CA SER A 102 5.91 -5.42 -3.83
C SER A 102 6.80 -4.42 -4.56
N LEU A 103 7.54 -4.85 -5.58
CA LEU A 103 8.36 -3.96 -6.41
C LEU A 103 7.53 -2.95 -7.18
N LEU A 104 6.44 -3.38 -7.80
CA LEU A 104 5.53 -2.52 -8.57
C LEU A 104 4.97 -1.39 -7.72
N PHE A 105 4.45 -1.71 -6.53
CA PHE A 105 3.92 -0.70 -5.62
C PHE A 105 5.01 0.17 -5.01
N SER A 106 6.22 -0.36 -4.77
CA SER A 106 7.35 0.45 -4.34
C SER A 106 7.69 1.53 -5.37
N VAL A 107 7.73 1.18 -6.66
CA VAL A 107 7.92 2.16 -7.75
C VAL A 107 6.81 3.21 -7.76
N ALA A 108 5.55 2.80 -7.57
CA ALA A 108 4.42 3.72 -7.50
C ALA A 108 4.56 4.73 -6.33
N THR A 109 5.05 4.28 -5.16
CA THR A 109 5.28 5.18 -4.02
C THR A 109 6.38 6.23 -4.27
N TYR A 110 7.36 5.94 -5.15
CA TYR A 110 8.40 6.92 -5.53
C TYR A 110 7.91 8.00 -6.50
N GLY A 111 6.72 7.87 -7.08
CA GLY A 111 6.13 8.93 -7.89
C GLY A 111 5.89 10.23 -7.10
N SER A 112 5.54 10.13 -5.82
CA SER A 112 5.30 11.28 -4.94
C SER A 112 6.54 12.18 -4.75
N PRO A 113 7.71 11.67 -4.33
CA PRO A 113 8.91 12.50 -4.21
C PRO A 113 9.42 13.03 -5.55
N LEU A 114 9.28 12.28 -6.65
CA LEU A 114 9.69 12.77 -7.98
C LEU A 114 8.85 13.99 -8.42
N SER A 115 7.55 13.96 -8.18
CA SER A 115 6.65 15.09 -8.43
C SER A 115 7.14 16.35 -7.71
N ILE A 116 7.51 16.23 -6.43
CA ILE A 116 8.00 17.37 -5.63
C ILE A 116 9.32 17.93 -6.18
N MET A 117 10.24 17.07 -6.64
CA MET A 117 11.52 17.50 -7.23
C MET A 117 11.33 18.26 -8.54
N VAL A 118 10.43 17.81 -9.41
CA VAL A 118 10.15 18.47 -10.71
C VAL A 118 9.49 19.84 -10.51
N TYR A 119 8.65 20.02 -9.48
CA TYR A 119 8.04 21.33 -9.19
C TYR A 119 8.97 22.34 -8.51
N HIS A 120 10.18 21.92 -8.10
CA HIS A 120 11.18 22.77 -7.44
C HIS A 120 12.43 23.06 -8.30
N ILE A 121 12.40 22.67 -9.59
CA ILE A 121 13.38 23.04 -10.63
C ILE A 121 12.66 23.98 -11.62
#